data_AF-X1E8M3-F1
#
_entry.id   AF-X1E8M3-F1
#
_cell.length_a   1.000
_cell.length_b   1.000
_cell.length_c   1.000
_cell.angle_alpha   90.00
_cell.angle_beta   90.00
_cell.angle_gamma   90.00
#
_symmetry.space_group_name_H-M   'P 1'
#
loop_
_entity.id
_entity.type
_entity.pdbx_description
1 polymer ?
#
loop_
_entity_poly.entity_id
_entity_poly.type
_entity_poly.pdbx_seq_one_letter_code
_entity_poly.pdbx_strand_id
1 'polypeptide(L)'
;IFASHEFRRELEFELSKELVKMIEMRTPYKVVQDRTRADTELRGEIIDLRSPVLAEDVRSDSPIAMEVAVSCWFEWKDLRTGEMLAQRSNLQASTSYAIAIGETLDSATTEALRRLAERIVEAMEKDW
;
A
#
# COMPACT_ATOMS: atom_id res chain seq x y z
N ILE A 1 -12.80 -1.83 0.89
CA ILE A 1 -12.95 -0.98 -0.32
C ILE A 1 -11.91 0.12 -0.21
N PHE A 2 -11.01 0.21 -1.19
CA PHE A 2 -10.05 1.32 -1.27
C PHE A 2 -10.57 2.36 -2.26
N ALA A 3 -10.39 3.64 -1.93
CA ALA A 3 -10.71 4.77 -2.79
C ALA A 3 -9.49 5.71 -2.83
N SER A 4 -9.25 6.47 -3.90
CA SER A 4 -8.33 7.60 -3.88
C SER A 4 -8.90 8.83 -4.57
N HIS A 5 -8.49 10.01 -4.10
CA HIS A 5 -8.99 11.30 -4.58
C HIS A 5 -8.25 11.89 -5.80
N GLU A 6 -7.20 11.26 -6.32
CA GLU A 6 -6.43 11.82 -7.44
C GLU A 6 -6.01 10.77 -8.46
N PHE A 7 -6.63 10.81 -9.65
CA PHE A 7 -6.09 10.43 -10.97
C PHE A 7 -5.23 9.16 -11.12
N ARG A 8 -5.31 8.19 -10.19
CA ARG A 8 -4.43 7.01 -10.16
C ARG A 8 -5.18 5.73 -9.79
N ARG A 9 -6.33 5.49 -10.43
CA ARG A 9 -7.14 4.27 -10.25
C ARG A 9 -6.31 2.99 -10.34
N GLU A 10 -5.30 2.95 -11.21
CA GLU A 10 -4.42 1.78 -11.39
C GLU A 10 -3.67 1.40 -10.10
N LEU A 11 -3.25 2.37 -9.29
CA LEU A 11 -2.54 2.10 -8.03
C LEU A 11 -3.46 1.51 -6.97
N GLU A 12 -4.70 1.97 -6.89
CA GLU A 12 -5.70 1.40 -5.97
C GLU A 12 -6.00 -0.06 -6.32
N PHE A 13 -6.11 -0.37 -7.62
CA PHE A 13 -6.32 -1.73 -8.08
C PHE A 13 -5.14 -2.63 -7.75
N GLU A 14 -3.91 -2.18 -7.98
CA GLU A 14 -2.72 -2.98 -7.68
C GLU A 14 -2.54 -3.16 -6.17
N LEU A 15 -2.75 -2.11 -5.36
CA LEU A 15 -2.74 -2.22 -3.90
C LEU A 15 -3.82 -3.18 -3.40
N SER A 16 -5.04 -3.08 -3.92
CA SER A 16 -6.14 -3.97 -3.55
C SER A 16 -5.81 -5.42 -3.86
N LYS A 17 -5.24 -5.68 -5.04
CA LYS A 17 -4.82 -7.02 -5.47
C LYS A 17 -3.75 -7.61 -4.56
N GLU A 18 -2.68 -6.87 -4.28
CA GLU A 18 -1.62 -7.33 -3.38
C GLU A 18 -2.15 -7.51 -1.95
N LEU A 19 -3.06 -6.65 -1.49
CA LEU A 19 -3.66 -6.78 -0.17
C LEU A 19 -4.54 -8.02 -0.05
N VAL A 20 -5.38 -8.32 -1.05
CA VAL A 20 -6.17 -9.57 -1.06
C VAL A 20 -5.25 -10.78 -0.95
N LYS A 21 -4.18 -10.80 -1.74
CA LYS A 21 -3.20 -11.87 -1.73
C LYS A 21 -2.53 -12.00 -0.35
N MET A 22 -2.08 -10.91 0.25
CA MET A 22 -1.39 -10.94 1.56
C MET A 22 -2.34 -11.34 2.69
N ILE A 23 -3.59 -10.86 2.69
CA ILE A 23 -4.61 -11.27 3.67
C ILE A 23 -4.85 -12.78 3.57
N GLU A 24 -5.09 -13.31 2.37
CA GLU A 24 -5.37 -14.74 2.19
C GLU A 24 -4.14 -15.62 2.46
N MET A 25 -2.92 -15.09 2.31
CA MET A 25 -1.69 -15.83 2.57
C MET A 25 -1.26 -15.83 4.05
N ARG A 26 -1.48 -14.72 4.76
CA ARG A 26 -0.92 -14.51 6.11
C ARG A 26 -1.94 -14.52 7.24
N THR A 27 -3.22 -14.37 6.92
CA THR A 27 -4.30 -14.33 7.91
C THR A 27 -5.29 -15.46 7.65
N PRO A 28 -6.10 -15.86 8.65
CA PRO A 28 -7.19 -16.81 8.45
C PRO A 28 -8.40 -16.20 7.73
N TYR A 29 -8.36 -14.90 7.37
CA TYR A 29 -9.50 -14.22 6.75
C TYR A 29 -9.62 -14.56 5.27
N LYS A 30 -10.87 -14.71 4.82
CA LYS A 30 -11.21 -14.83 3.40
C LYS A 30 -11.78 -13.52 2.89
N VAL A 31 -11.24 -13.00 1.80
CA VAL A 31 -11.80 -11.81 1.16
C VAL A 31 -13.05 -12.18 0.37
N VAL A 32 -14.16 -11.50 0.67
CA VAL A 32 -15.44 -11.67 -0.01
C VAL A 32 -15.82 -10.38 -0.74
N GLN A 33 -16.45 -10.52 -1.92
CA GLN A 33 -16.92 -9.37 -2.69
C GLN A 33 -18.24 -8.80 -2.15
N ASP A 34 -19.06 -9.64 -1.53
CA ASP A 34 -20.35 -9.26 -0.96
C ASP A 34 -20.18 -8.82 0.49
N ARG A 35 -20.41 -7.52 0.74
CA ARG A 35 -20.33 -6.92 2.07
C ARG A 35 -21.29 -7.56 3.08
N THR A 36 -22.45 -8.05 2.63
CA THR A 36 -23.46 -8.64 3.53
C THR A 36 -22.99 -9.97 4.15
N ARG A 37 -21.95 -10.58 3.58
CA ARG A 37 -21.34 -11.84 4.03
C ARG A 37 -20.04 -11.64 4.78
N ALA A 38 -19.62 -10.39 5.01
CA ALA A 38 -18.35 -10.07 5.64
C ALA A 38 -18.50 -9.91 7.16
N ASP A 39 -17.63 -10.56 7.94
CA ASP A 39 -17.56 -10.39 9.40
C ASP A 39 -16.84 -9.10 9.80
N THR A 40 -15.84 -8.70 9.00
CA THR A 40 -15.06 -7.48 9.20
C THR A 40 -14.91 -6.71 7.88
N GLU A 41 -14.65 -5.41 7.98
CA GLU A 41 -14.46 -4.53 6.83
C GLU A 41 -13.13 -3.79 6.94
N LEU A 42 -12.29 -3.94 5.91
CA LEU A 42 -11.07 -3.15 5.72
C LEU A 42 -11.32 -2.09 4.65
N ARG A 43 -11.15 -0.82 5.02
CA ARG A 43 -11.23 0.35 4.14
C ARG A 43 -9.93 1.12 4.20
N GLY A 44 -9.59 1.78 3.10
CA GLY A 44 -8.43 2.65 3.09
C GLY A 44 -8.38 3.54 1.87
N GLU A 45 -7.40 4.44 1.88
CA GLU A 45 -7.18 5.41 0.82
C GLU A 45 -5.69 5.70 0.70
N ILE A 46 -5.17 5.67 -0.53
CA ILE A 46 -3.82 6.17 -0.81
C ILE A 46 -3.88 7.69 -0.70
N ILE A 47 -3.12 8.24 0.24
CA ILE A 47 -3.10 9.68 0.53
C ILE A 47 -2.06 10.40 -0.32
N ASP A 48 -0.92 9.74 -0.57
CA ASP A 48 0.22 10.37 -1.24
C ASP A 48 1.13 9.34 -1.91
N LEU A 49 1.74 9.75 -3.02
CA LEU A 49 2.82 9.04 -3.68
C LEU A 49 3.86 10.04 -4.16
N ARG A 50 5.06 9.93 -3.60
CA ARG A 50 6.21 10.79 -3.95
C ARG A 50 7.34 9.96 -4.50
N SER A 51 8.12 10.59 -5.37
CA SER A 51 9.34 9.99 -5.93
C SER A 51 10.55 10.93 -5.76
N PRO A 52 11.11 11.08 -4.54
CA PRO A 52 12.25 11.97 -4.35
C PRO A 52 13.54 11.37 -4.94
N VAL A 53 14.42 12.24 -5.42
CA VAL A 53 15.77 11.86 -5.85
C VAL A 53 16.60 11.54 -4.60
N LEU A 54 17.24 10.36 -4.61
CA LEU A 54 18.13 9.93 -3.51
C LEU A 54 19.59 10.27 -3.80
N ALA A 55 20.01 10.15 -5.05
CA ALA A 55 21.37 10.44 -5.46
C ALA A 55 21.44 10.89 -6.93
N GLU A 56 22.40 11.76 -7.21
CA GLU A 56 22.65 12.35 -8.52
C GLU A 56 24.13 12.14 -8.92
N ASP A 57 24.38 12.04 -10.22
CA ASP A 57 25.73 12.10 -10.77
C ASP A 57 26.24 13.54 -10.69
N VAL A 58 27.31 13.75 -9.91
CA VAL A 58 27.91 15.07 -9.65
C VAL A 58 28.41 15.76 -10.94
N ARG A 59 28.69 15.02 -12.01
CA ARG A 59 29.20 15.57 -13.27
C ARG A 59 28.09 15.96 -14.24
N SER A 60 26.99 15.21 -14.24
CA SER A 60 25.88 15.41 -15.19
C SER A 60 24.59 15.92 -14.55
N ASP A 61 24.58 16.14 -13.23
CA ASP A 61 23.40 16.58 -12.45
C ASP A 61 22.18 15.69 -12.70
N SER A 62 22.43 14.41 -12.99
CA SER A 62 21.42 13.45 -13.43
C SER A 62 21.10 12.47 -12.30
N PRO A 63 19.82 12.21 -11.99
CA PRO A 63 19.46 11.23 -10.96
C PRO A 63 19.99 9.83 -11.31
N ILE A 64 20.70 9.20 -10.35
CA ILE A 64 21.17 7.82 -10.45
C ILE A 64 20.35 6.87 -9.60
N ALA A 65 19.78 7.36 -8.50
CA ALA A 65 18.90 6.62 -7.63
C ALA A 65 17.74 7.50 -7.18
N MET A 66 16.56 6.91 -7.11
CA MET A 66 15.33 7.56 -6.68
C MET A 66 14.63 6.67 -5.65
N GLU A 67 13.77 7.25 -4.84
CA GLU A 67 12.87 6.52 -3.94
C GLU A 67 11.45 6.62 -4.49
N VAL A 68 10.62 5.60 -4.29
CA VAL A 68 9.16 5.72 -4.35
C VAL A 68 8.63 5.54 -2.96
N ALA A 69 7.94 6.55 -2.45
CA ALA A 69 7.29 6.53 -1.14
C ALA A 69 5.77 6.67 -1.33
N VAL A 70 5.02 5.70 -0.80
CA VAL A 70 3.55 5.67 -0.82
C VAL A 70 3.03 5.77 0.60
N SER A 71 1.97 6.54 0.81
CA SER A 71 1.27 6.61 2.10
C SER A 71 -0.22 6.33 1.95
N CYS A 72 -0.82 5.72 2.97
CA CYS A 72 -2.25 5.49 3.04
C CYS A 72 -2.84 5.74 4.43
N TRP A 73 -4.14 6.02 4.45
CA TRP A 73 -5.00 5.84 5.61
C TRP A 73 -5.72 4.50 5.46
N PHE A 74 -5.93 3.81 6.57
CA PHE A 74 -6.83 2.67 6.60
C PHE A 74 -7.56 2.55 7.94
N GLU A 75 -8.70 1.88 7.89
CA GLU A 75 -9.48 1.46 9.03
C GLU A 75 -9.93 0.00 8.84
N TRP A 76 -9.91 -0.76 9.93
CA TRP A 76 -10.38 -2.13 10.00
C TRP A 76 -11.41 -2.24 11.12
N LYS A 77 -12.62 -2.66 10.75
CA LYS A 77 -13.79 -2.63 11.63
C LYS A 77 -14.46 -4.00 11.68
N ASP A 78 -14.88 -4.43 12.87
CA ASP A 78 -15.79 -5.57 13.02
C ASP A 78 -17.21 -5.12 12.67
N LEU A 79 -17.83 -5.78 11.69
CA LEU A 79 -19.18 -5.41 11.23
C LEU A 79 -20.28 -5.94 12.14
N ARG A 80 -20.01 -6.97 12.94
CA ARG A 80 -20.97 -7.59 13.86
C ARG A 80 -21.12 -6.78 15.13
N THR A 81 -20.01 -6.26 15.66
CA THR A 81 -19.99 -5.45 16.90
C THR A 81 -19.95 -3.95 16.63
N GLY A 82 -19.45 -3.54 15.46
CA GLY A 82 -19.18 -2.14 15.14
C GLY A 82 -17.87 -1.60 15.71
N GLU A 83 -17.05 -2.45 16.34
CA GLU A 83 -15.78 -2.08 16.95
C GLU A 83 -14.71 -1.75 15.90
N MET A 84 -13.93 -0.70 16.15
CA MET A 84 -12.75 -0.38 15.34
C MET A 84 -11.57 -1.20 15.84
N LEU A 85 -11.15 -2.20 15.06
CA LEU A 85 -10.06 -3.12 15.40
C LEU A 85 -8.71 -2.45 15.20
N ALA A 86 -8.53 -1.74 14.09
CA ALA A 86 -7.29 -1.00 13.81
C ALA A 86 -7.56 0.22 12.95
N GLN A 87 -6.80 1.30 13.16
CA GLN A 87 -6.85 2.49 12.32
C GLN A 87 -5.46 3.14 12.25
N ARG A 88 -5.03 3.56 11.06
CA ARG A 88 -3.81 4.36 10.87
C ARG A 88 -4.06 5.46 9.86
N SER A 89 -3.62 6.67 10.18
CA SER A 89 -3.82 7.85 9.32
C SER A 89 -2.69 8.15 8.35
N ASN A 90 -1.52 7.55 8.55
CA ASN A 90 -0.36 7.80 7.70
C ASN A 90 0.58 6.60 7.74
N LEU A 91 0.11 5.45 7.26
CA LEU A 91 0.96 4.28 7.08
C LEU A 91 1.75 4.47 5.78
N GLN A 92 3.08 4.39 5.87
CA GLN A 92 3.95 4.64 4.72
C GLN A 92 4.70 3.39 4.32
N ALA A 93 5.06 3.24 3.06
CA ALA A 93 6.04 2.28 2.60
C ALA A 93 6.87 2.90 1.49
N SER A 94 8.13 2.50 1.40
CA SER A 94 8.99 2.97 0.33
C SER A 94 9.94 1.91 -0.19
N THR A 95 10.43 2.17 -1.40
CA THR A 95 11.50 1.40 -2.03
C THR A 95 12.37 2.33 -2.87
N SER A 96 13.67 2.06 -2.91
CA SER A 96 14.60 2.74 -3.81
C SER A 96 14.71 2.00 -5.13
N TYR A 97 14.92 2.73 -6.23
CA TYR A 97 15.27 2.16 -7.51
C TYR A 97 16.41 2.95 -8.19
N ALA A 98 17.22 2.25 -8.97
CA ALA A 98 18.38 2.81 -9.65
C ALA A 98 18.19 2.81 -11.18
N ILE A 99 18.17 4.01 -11.76
CA ILE A 99 18.02 4.20 -13.21
C ILE A 99 19.20 3.59 -13.97
N ALA A 100 20.40 3.66 -13.38
CA ALA A 100 21.65 3.21 -13.99
C ALA A 100 21.68 1.70 -14.34
N ILE A 101 20.86 0.89 -13.67
CA ILE A 101 20.80 -0.57 -13.90
C ILE A 101 19.51 -1.00 -14.62
N GLY A 102 18.73 -0.05 -15.13
CA GLY A 102 17.53 -0.31 -15.92
C GLY A 102 16.25 -0.55 -15.11
N GLU A 103 16.24 -0.26 -13.79
CA GLU A 103 15.00 -0.28 -13.01
C GLU A 103 14.09 0.89 -13.41
N THR A 104 12.78 0.66 -13.34
CA THR A 104 11.77 1.65 -13.74
C THR A 104 10.95 2.13 -12.56
N LEU A 105 10.45 3.36 -12.65
CA LEU A 105 9.50 3.93 -11.69
C LEU A 105 8.30 3.00 -11.46
N ASP A 106 7.78 2.38 -12.53
CA ASP A 106 6.63 1.47 -12.44
C ASP A 106 6.96 0.23 -11.62
N SER A 107 8.11 -0.40 -11.85
CA SER A 107 8.56 -1.56 -11.08
C SER A 107 8.75 -1.24 -9.59
N ALA A 108 9.34 -0.06 -9.31
CA ALA A 108 9.51 0.44 -7.96
C ALA A 108 8.18 0.79 -7.28
N THR A 109 7.22 1.32 -8.04
CA THR A 109 5.89 1.64 -7.54
C THR A 109 5.15 0.38 -7.14
N THR A 110 5.15 -0.66 -7.98
CA THR A 110 4.54 -1.96 -7.65
C THR A 110 5.15 -2.57 -6.39
N GLU A 111 6.47 -2.51 -6.24
CA GLU A 111 7.15 -3.00 -5.04
C GLU A 111 6.80 -2.16 -3.79
N ALA A 112 6.73 -0.83 -3.90
CA ALA A 112 6.30 0.03 -2.79
C ALA A 112 4.85 -0.25 -2.37
N LEU A 113 3.94 -0.48 -3.33
CA LEU A 113 2.55 -0.86 -3.05
C LEU A 113 2.46 -2.23 -2.39
N ARG A 114 3.25 -3.20 -2.86
CA ARG A 114 3.34 -4.52 -2.22
C ARG A 114 3.76 -4.37 -0.76
N ARG A 115 4.87 -3.66 -0.49
CA ARG A 115 5.34 -3.37 0.88
C ARG A 115 4.29 -2.69 1.73
N LEU A 116 3.52 -1.77 1.15
CA LEU A 116 2.42 -1.12 1.86
C LEU A 116 1.34 -2.13 2.26
N ALA A 117 0.97 -3.06 1.37
CA ALA A 117 0.05 -4.14 1.69
C ALA A 117 0.59 -5.04 2.81
N GLU A 118 1.88 -5.38 2.80
CA GLU A 118 2.50 -6.16 3.89
C GLU A 118 2.36 -5.44 5.24
N ARG A 119 2.65 -4.13 5.27
CA ARG A 119 2.52 -3.31 6.48
C ARG A 119 1.07 -3.17 6.98
N ILE A 120 0.08 -3.14 6.08
CA ILE A 120 -1.34 -3.14 6.48
C ILE A 120 -1.67 -4.47 7.16
N VAL A 121 -1.26 -5.59 6.59
CA VAL A 121 -1.51 -6.92 7.17
C VAL A 121 -0.76 -7.11 8.50
N GLU A 122 0.47 -6.62 8.61
CA GLU A 122 1.19 -6.60 9.90
C GLU A 122 0.47 -5.79 10.97
N ALA A 123 -0.19 -4.69 10.58
CA ALA A 123 -1.02 -3.93 11.51
C ALA A 123 -2.28 -4.69 11.92
N MET A 124 -2.85 -5.52 11.04
CA MET A 124 -3.95 -6.43 11.39
C MET A 124 -3.50 -7.56 12.31
N GLU A 125 -2.31 -8.11 12.07
CA GLU A 125 -1.72 -9.18 12.89
C GLU A 125 -1.30 -8.66 14.26
N LYS A 126 -0.92 -7.39 14.45
CA LYS A 126 -0.45 -6.93 15.77
C LYS A 126 -1.58 -6.78 16.80
N ASP A 127 -2.81 -6.59 16.33
CA ASP A 127 -3.98 -6.26 17.14
C ASP A 127 -4.87 -7.50 17.45
N TRP A 128 -4.39 -8.72 17.18
CA TRP A 128 -4.98 -10.02 17.61
C TRP A 128 -4.74 -10.39 19.07
#